data_AF-A0A5N6PNW3-F1
#
_entry.id   AF-A0A5N6PNW3-F1
#
_cell.length_a   1.000
_cell.length_b   1.000
_cell.length_c   1.000
_cell.angle_alpha   90.00
_cell.angle_beta   90.00
_cell.angle_gamma   90.00
#
_symmetry.space_group_name_H-M   'P 1'
#
loop_
_entity.id
_entity.type
_entity.pdbx_description
1 polymer ?
#
loop_
_entity_poly.entity_id
_entity_poly.type
_entity_poly.pdbx_seq_one_letter_code
_entity_poly.pdbx_strand_id
1 'polypeptide(L)'
;MGIETLTGANYYAWKDSLMLTLGITEFDYALREPAPPALTDKSTAEAKLLYEKWEKANRMALMFIKNSISPIIRGAIPDLANAKAYLTAVEEQFKGTSKAHASTLIMKLVSTKYDGVSGIREHIMMMNDMARKLKGLDMEISDGFLVHFIMTSLPASYEAFKINYNTQKEKWLMNELIAMCVQEEERQKLEKPDVAYLMATGSKKRKNNTHKNASKVPKSNAGASSSSNNSNGKPYCKFCRKVGHKQKDCPDFKEWLAKRGIPYNPEAGKKPKNP
;
A
#
# COMPACT_ATOMS: atom_id res chain seq x y z
N MET A 1 -9.95 11.91 21.86
CA MET A 1 -9.31 12.01 20.54
C MET A 1 -8.15 12.97 20.66
N GLY A 2 -6.93 12.53 20.32
CA GLY A 2 -5.74 13.39 20.37
C GLY A 2 -5.45 13.91 18.96
N ILE A 3 -5.20 15.22 18.82
CA ILE A 3 -4.67 15.78 17.58
C ILE A 3 -3.19 15.42 17.54
N GLU A 4 -2.78 14.68 16.51
CA GLU A 4 -1.35 14.37 16.28
C GLU A 4 -0.56 15.67 16.11
N THR A 5 0.67 15.76 16.62
CA THR A 5 1.44 17.00 16.48
C THR A 5 1.85 17.25 15.02
N LEU A 6 1.67 18.48 14.53
CA LEU A 6 2.15 18.88 13.20
C LEU A 6 3.69 18.90 13.16
N THR A 7 4.27 18.00 12.37
CA THR A 7 5.72 17.82 12.18
C THR A 7 6.18 18.13 10.75
N GLY A 8 5.23 18.26 9.81
CA GLY A 8 5.43 18.82 8.47
C GLY A 8 5.03 17.87 7.33
N ALA A 9 5.25 16.56 7.50
CA ALA A 9 4.79 15.56 6.53
C ALA A 9 3.30 15.21 6.68
N ASN A 10 2.72 15.51 7.85
CA ASN A 10 1.37 15.11 8.24
C ASN A 10 0.34 16.25 8.16
N TYR A 11 0.62 17.36 7.46
CA TYR A 11 -0.23 18.56 7.45
C TYR A 11 -1.72 18.28 7.20
N TYR A 12 -2.04 17.43 6.24
CA TYR A 12 -3.42 17.12 5.88
C TYR A 12 -4.15 16.28 6.93
N ALA A 13 -3.53 15.19 7.38
CA ALA A 13 -4.07 14.37 8.45
C ALA A 13 -4.22 15.18 9.76
N TRP A 14 -3.26 16.06 10.04
CA TRP A 14 -3.33 17.01 11.15
C TRP A 14 -4.51 17.98 10.99
N LYS A 15 -4.66 18.61 9.81
CA LYS A 15 -5.73 19.56 9.52
C LYS A 15 -7.10 18.91 9.70
N ASP A 16 -7.29 17.70 9.17
CA ASP A 16 -8.56 16.96 9.31
C ASP A 16 -8.88 16.65 10.78
N SER A 17 -7.89 16.15 11.53
CA SER A 17 -8.06 15.85 12.97
C SER A 17 -8.34 17.11 13.80
N LEU A 18 -7.65 18.21 13.49
CA LEU A 18 -7.87 19.52 14.11
C LEU A 18 -9.29 20.03 13.81
N MET A 19 -9.70 20.03 12.55
CA MET A 19 -11.03 20.52 12.13
C MET A 19 -12.16 19.69 12.75
N LEU A 20 -12.01 18.36 12.81
CA LEU A 20 -12.96 17.48 13.50
C LEU A 20 -13.05 17.83 15.00
N THR A 21 -11.91 18.02 15.66
CA THR A 21 -11.86 18.37 17.09
C THR A 21 -12.53 19.71 17.35
N LEU A 22 -12.20 20.74 16.55
CA LEU A 22 -12.81 22.06 16.67
C LEU A 22 -14.33 22.01 16.43
N GLY A 23 -14.78 21.23 15.45
CA GLY A 23 -16.21 21.05 15.16
C GLY A 23 -16.97 20.39 16.30
N ILE A 24 -16.44 19.31 16.88
CA ILE A 24 -17.07 18.63 18.04
C ILE A 24 -17.15 19.56 19.26
N THR A 25 -16.20 20.47 19.41
CA THR A 25 -16.18 21.47 20.50
C THR A 25 -16.92 22.78 20.18
N GLU A 26 -17.50 22.90 18.97
CA GLU A 26 -18.12 24.13 18.42
C GLU A 26 -17.21 25.36 18.31
N PHE A 27 -15.91 25.22 18.55
CA PHE A 27 -14.93 26.32 18.42
C PHE A 27 -14.59 26.63 16.96
N ASP A 28 -14.95 25.73 16.04
CA ASP A 28 -14.89 25.99 14.60
C ASP A 28 -15.78 27.16 14.16
N TYR A 29 -16.74 27.58 15.01
CA TYR A 29 -17.57 28.77 14.81
C TYR A 29 -16.75 30.02 14.43
N ALA A 30 -15.62 30.27 15.12
CA ALA A 30 -14.77 31.42 14.82
C ALA A 30 -13.96 31.29 13.51
N LEU A 31 -13.90 30.09 12.94
CA LEU A 31 -13.29 29.84 11.63
C LEU A 31 -14.31 30.04 10.49
N ARG A 32 -15.58 29.72 10.74
CA ARG A 32 -16.68 29.86 9.77
C ARG A 32 -17.18 31.30 9.69
N GLU A 33 -17.47 31.92 10.82
CA GLU A 33 -18.06 33.25 10.89
C GLU A 33 -17.00 34.37 10.95
N PRO A 34 -17.25 35.53 10.30
CA PRO A 34 -16.38 36.69 10.44
C PRO A 34 -16.39 37.23 11.86
N ALA A 35 -15.31 37.92 12.24
CA ALA A 35 -15.23 38.60 13.52
C ALA A 35 -16.38 39.63 13.64
N PRO A 36 -17.18 39.59 14.72
CA PRO A 36 -18.20 40.59 14.97
C PRO A 36 -17.56 41.98 15.09
N PRO A 37 -18.31 43.06 14.79
CA PRO A 37 -17.85 44.41 15.02
C PRO A 37 -17.41 44.63 16.47
N ALA A 38 -16.41 45.48 16.68
CA ALA A 38 -15.99 45.87 18.01
C ALA A 38 -17.17 46.45 18.80
N LEU A 39 -17.27 46.09 20.07
CA LEU A 39 -18.31 46.59 20.94
C LEU A 39 -18.13 48.10 21.17
N THR A 40 -19.26 48.81 21.22
CA THR A 40 -19.33 50.24 21.52
C THR A 40 -20.32 50.47 22.66
N ASP A 41 -20.35 51.68 23.22
CA ASP A 41 -21.30 52.04 24.28
C ASP A 41 -22.77 51.90 23.87
N LYS A 42 -23.05 51.87 22.56
CA LYS A 42 -24.39 51.70 21.97
C LYS A 42 -24.73 50.25 21.61
N SER A 43 -23.82 49.30 21.82
CA SER A 43 -24.04 47.90 21.45
C SER A 43 -25.16 47.28 22.31
N THR A 44 -26.10 46.61 21.63
CA THR A 44 -27.20 45.91 22.30
C THR A 44 -26.71 44.70 23.10
N ALA A 45 -27.55 44.18 24.00
CA ALA A 45 -27.21 42.98 24.78
C ALA A 45 -26.92 41.78 23.86
N GLU A 46 -27.66 41.64 22.76
CA GLU A 46 -27.47 40.58 21.77
C GLU A 46 -26.13 40.71 21.05
N ALA A 47 -25.73 41.94 20.68
CA ALA A 47 -24.43 42.20 20.06
C ALA A 47 -23.26 41.84 20.99
N LYS A 48 -23.39 42.15 22.29
CA LYS A 48 -22.40 41.77 23.32
C LYS A 48 -22.28 40.25 23.46
N LEU A 49 -23.41 39.53 23.54
CA LEU A 49 -23.43 38.07 23.62
C LEU A 49 -22.80 37.41 22.39
N LEU A 50 -23.09 37.93 21.18
CA LEU A 50 -22.51 37.42 19.94
C LEU A 50 -20.98 37.62 19.92
N TYR A 51 -20.51 38.80 20.33
CA TYR A 51 -19.09 39.10 20.42
C TYR A 51 -18.38 38.16 21.41
N GLU A 52 -18.91 38.00 22.62
CA GLU A 52 -18.33 37.11 23.65
C GLU A 52 -18.31 35.65 23.18
N LYS A 53 -19.37 35.18 22.53
CA LYS A 53 -19.43 33.83 21.97
C LYS A 53 -18.35 33.63 20.91
N TRP A 54 -18.23 34.57 19.98
CA TRP A 54 -17.23 34.50 18.91
C TRP A 54 -15.81 34.60 19.47
N GLU A 55 -15.54 35.52 20.40
CA GLU A 55 -14.24 35.65 21.05
C GLU A 55 -13.85 34.32 21.68
N LYS A 56 -14.74 33.74 22.50
CA LYS A 56 -14.45 32.49 23.21
C LYS A 56 -14.08 31.39 22.23
N ALA A 57 -14.84 31.25 21.15
CA ALA A 57 -14.54 30.29 20.09
C ALA A 57 -13.19 30.58 19.44
N ASN A 58 -12.88 31.84 19.12
CA ASN A 58 -11.61 32.27 18.54
C ASN A 58 -10.43 31.93 19.45
N ARG A 59 -10.50 32.30 20.73
CA ARG A 59 -9.45 32.05 21.72
C ARG A 59 -9.19 30.56 21.90
N MET A 60 -10.25 29.76 22.03
CA MET A 60 -10.13 28.31 22.19
C MET A 60 -9.57 27.66 20.93
N ALA A 61 -10.07 28.03 19.74
CA ALA A 61 -9.53 27.53 18.48
C ALA A 61 -8.05 27.84 18.33
N LEU A 62 -7.64 29.08 18.64
CA LEU A 62 -6.23 29.49 18.58
C LEU A 62 -5.36 28.65 19.53
N MET A 63 -5.83 28.35 20.74
CA MET A 63 -5.12 27.46 21.68
C MET A 63 -4.96 26.05 21.14
N PHE A 64 -6.02 25.45 20.57
CA PHE A 64 -5.96 24.11 19.96
C PHE A 64 -4.97 24.08 18.79
N ILE A 65 -5.04 25.07 17.89
CA ILE A 65 -4.14 25.17 16.74
C ILE A 65 -2.69 25.29 17.22
N LYS A 66 -2.37 26.28 18.09
CA LYS A 66 -1.00 26.50 18.56
C LYS A 66 -0.42 25.35 19.39
N ASN A 67 -1.26 24.62 20.14
CA ASN A 67 -0.81 23.51 20.97
C ASN A 67 -0.61 22.21 20.19
N SER A 68 -1.27 22.08 19.03
CA SER A 68 -1.13 20.91 18.16
C SER A 68 0.02 21.04 17.14
N ILE A 69 0.78 22.14 17.16
CA ILE A 69 1.89 22.38 16.24
C ILE A 69 3.22 22.23 16.99
N SER A 70 4.20 21.57 16.36
CA SER A 70 5.54 21.45 16.94
C SER A 70 6.18 22.82 17.18
N PRO A 71 6.98 23.00 18.26
CA PRO A 71 7.56 24.29 18.59
C PRO A 71 8.37 24.94 17.47
N ILE A 72 9.07 24.13 16.66
CA ILE A 72 9.89 24.60 15.52
C ILE A 72 8.99 25.24 14.46
N ILE A 73 7.94 24.55 14.02
CA ILE A 73 7.01 25.06 13.01
C ILE A 73 6.25 26.27 13.57
N ARG A 74 5.82 26.20 14.84
CA ARG A 74 5.13 27.30 15.51
C ARG A 74 5.99 28.56 15.56
N GLY A 75 7.29 28.43 15.81
CA GLY A 75 8.23 29.57 15.85
C GLY A 75 8.46 30.22 14.48
N ALA A 76 8.17 29.53 13.38
CA ALA A 76 8.26 30.07 12.02
C ALA A 76 7.00 30.83 11.57
N ILE A 77 5.92 30.79 12.35
CA ILE A 77 4.62 31.38 12.01
C ILE A 77 4.46 32.69 12.80
N PRO A 78 4.09 33.81 12.15
CA PRO A 78 3.79 35.06 12.84
C PRO A 78 2.70 34.88 13.90
N ASP A 79 2.84 35.56 15.04
CA ASP A 79 1.81 35.51 16.07
C ASP A 79 0.58 36.33 15.64
N LEU A 80 -0.59 35.68 15.58
CA LEU A 80 -1.84 36.28 15.14
C LEU A 80 -2.93 36.01 16.17
N ALA A 81 -3.69 37.04 16.52
CA ALA A 81 -4.75 36.96 17.53
C ALA A 81 -6.04 36.30 17.00
N ASN A 82 -6.24 36.28 15.68
CA ASN A 82 -7.39 35.64 15.04
C ASN A 82 -7.02 34.21 14.63
N ALA A 83 -7.80 33.23 15.08
CA ALA A 83 -7.58 31.81 14.82
C ALA A 83 -7.63 31.44 13.34
N LYS A 84 -8.55 32.04 12.58
CA LYS A 84 -8.67 31.83 11.13
C LYS A 84 -7.43 32.36 10.41
N ALA A 85 -6.99 33.57 10.75
CA ALA A 85 -5.78 34.16 10.17
C ALA A 85 -4.53 33.34 10.52
N TYR A 86 -4.41 32.89 11.78
CA TYR A 86 -3.33 32.02 12.22
C TYR A 86 -3.31 30.69 11.46
N LEU A 87 -4.47 30.03 11.31
CA LEU A 87 -4.58 28.79 10.55
C LEU A 87 -4.19 28.97 9.08
N THR A 88 -4.57 30.10 8.45
CA THR A 88 -4.16 30.44 7.09
C THR A 88 -2.64 30.63 6.99
N ALA A 89 -2.00 31.28 7.97
CA ALA A 89 -0.56 31.43 7.99
C ALA A 89 0.17 30.08 8.17
N VAL A 90 -0.39 29.16 8.96
CA VAL A 90 0.09 27.78 9.05
C VAL A 90 0.00 27.12 7.67
N GLU A 91 -1.17 27.19 7.03
CA GLU A 91 -1.41 26.60 5.71
C GLU A 91 -0.42 27.09 4.65
N GLU A 92 -0.09 28.38 4.66
CA GLU A 92 0.86 28.97 3.72
C GLU A 92 2.27 28.36 3.79
N GLN A 93 2.74 28.00 4.99
CA GLN A 93 4.03 27.33 5.17
C GLN A 93 4.08 25.95 4.51
N PHE A 94 2.92 25.30 4.34
CA PHE A 94 2.83 23.94 3.78
C PHE A 94 2.38 23.89 2.32
N LYS A 95 1.99 25.02 1.70
CA LYS A 95 1.57 25.07 0.29
C LYS A 95 2.65 24.56 -0.67
N GLY A 96 3.93 24.88 -0.44
CA GLY A 96 5.04 24.44 -1.30
C GLY A 96 5.30 22.94 -1.22
N THR A 97 5.43 22.41 0.00
CA THR A 97 5.61 20.98 0.28
C THR A 97 4.42 20.16 -0.23
N SER A 98 3.21 20.68 -0.08
CA SER A 98 1.98 20.05 -0.58
C SER A 98 2.02 19.82 -2.09
N LYS A 99 2.39 20.84 -2.88
CA LYS A 99 2.46 20.71 -4.34
C LYS A 99 3.46 19.64 -4.79
N ALA A 100 4.63 19.59 -4.15
CA ALA A 100 5.62 18.57 -4.42
C ALA A 100 5.12 17.17 -4.02
N HIS A 101 4.44 17.05 -2.89
CA HIS A 101 3.83 15.80 -2.45
C HIS A 101 2.72 15.32 -3.39
N ALA A 102 1.81 16.22 -3.79
CA ALA A 102 0.77 15.97 -4.78
C ALA A 102 1.38 15.48 -6.10
N SER A 103 2.39 16.19 -6.61
CA SER A 103 3.09 15.81 -7.85
C SER A 103 3.72 14.42 -7.74
N THR A 104 4.32 14.10 -6.60
CA THR A 104 4.92 12.79 -6.33
C THR A 104 3.85 11.69 -6.30
N LEU A 105 2.72 11.93 -5.62
CA LEU A 105 1.60 10.99 -5.56
C LEU A 105 0.97 10.76 -6.94
N ILE A 106 0.77 11.82 -7.73
CA ILE A 106 0.26 11.72 -9.10
C ILE A 106 1.23 10.91 -9.94
N MET A 107 2.52 11.26 -9.92
CA MET A 107 3.55 10.55 -10.68
C MET A 107 3.60 9.07 -10.30
N LYS A 108 3.53 8.76 -9.01
CA LYS A 108 3.48 7.38 -8.54
C LYS A 108 2.20 6.68 -8.99
N LEU A 109 1.04 7.30 -8.83
CA LEU A 109 -0.24 6.74 -9.27
C LEU A 109 -0.19 6.41 -10.76
N VAL A 110 0.28 7.34 -11.61
CA VAL A 110 0.26 7.14 -13.07
C VAL A 110 1.31 6.17 -13.60
N SER A 111 2.45 6.05 -12.91
CA SER A 111 3.55 5.16 -13.30
C SER A 111 3.43 3.76 -12.73
N THR A 112 2.66 3.57 -11.64
CA THR A 112 2.50 2.25 -11.02
C THR A 112 1.73 1.31 -11.96
N LYS A 113 2.36 0.20 -12.31
CA LYS A 113 1.74 -0.94 -13.01
C LYS A 113 1.78 -2.16 -12.10
N TYR A 114 0.78 -3.02 -12.23
CA TYR A 114 0.78 -4.30 -11.54
C TYR A 114 1.88 -5.19 -12.13
N ASP A 115 2.76 -5.71 -11.28
CA ASP A 115 3.94 -6.49 -11.69
C ASP A 115 3.62 -7.97 -11.98
N GLY A 116 2.39 -8.42 -11.68
CA GLY A 116 1.98 -9.82 -11.84
C GLY A 116 2.56 -10.77 -10.78
N VAL A 117 3.26 -10.25 -9.77
CA VAL A 117 3.94 -11.04 -8.72
C VAL A 117 3.49 -10.63 -7.32
N SER A 118 3.36 -9.33 -7.07
CA SER A 118 2.63 -8.83 -5.91
C SER A 118 1.18 -9.33 -5.95
N GLY A 119 0.49 -9.41 -4.82
CA GLY A 119 -0.93 -9.76 -4.86
C GLY A 119 -1.75 -8.62 -5.46
N ILE A 120 -2.69 -8.94 -6.35
CA ILE A 120 -3.50 -7.94 -7.05
C ILE A 120 -4.34 -7.09 -6.10
N ARG A 121 -4.75 -7.68 -4.96
CA ARG A 121 -5.50 -6.97 -3.92
C ARG A 121 -4.66 -5.85 -3.31
N GLU A 122 -3.40 -6.14 -2.98
CA GLU A 122 -2.45 -5.19 -2.40
C GLU A 122 -2.18 -4.04 -3.37
N HIS A 123 -2.01 -4.35 -4.66
CA HIS A 123 -1.86 -3.35 -5.72
C HIS A 123 -3.06 -2.39 -5.78
N ILE A 124 -4.29 -2.93 -5.80
CA ILE A 124 -5.51 -2.11 -5.83
C ILE A 124 -5.63 -1.26 -4.57
N MET A 125 -5.36 -1.82 -3.39
CA MET A 125 -5.39 -1.09 -2.14
C MET A 125 -4.37 0.06 -2.10
N MET A 126 -3.17 -0.15 -2.64
CA MET A 126 -2.16 0.90 -2.76
C MET A 126 -2.62 2.04 -3.68
N MET A 127 -3.24 1.74 -4.82
CA MET A 127 -3.78 2.77 -5.71
C MET A 127 -4.93 3.55 -5.06
N ASN A 128 -5.81 2.87 -4.32
CA ASN A 128 -6.89 3.51 -3.56
C ASN A 128 -6.35 4.41 -2.44
N ASP A 129 -5.33 3.97 -1.71
CA ASP A 129 -4.65 4.80 -0.71
C ASP A 129 -4.05 6.08 -1.31
N MET A 130 -3.39 5.98 -2.48
CA MET A 130 -2.89 7.17 -3.19
C MET A 130 -4.01 8.12 -3.61
N ALA A 131 -5.13 7.61 -4.12
CA ALA A 131 -6.28 8.43 -4.47
C ALA A 131 -6.90 9.14 -3.26
N ARG A 132 -7.00 8.46 -2.10
CA ARG A 132 -7.46 9.08 -0.85
C ARG A 132 -6.52 10.16 -0.35
N LYS A 133 -5.21 9.93 -0.44
CA LYS A 133 -4.20 10.94 -0.10
C LYS A 133 -4.36 12.17 -0.99
N LEU A 134 -4.54 11.99 -2.30
CA LEU A 134 -4.82 13.07 -3.24
C LEU A 134 -6.11 13.82 -2.94
N LYS A 135 -7.18 13.12 -2.52
CA LYS A 135 -8.41 13.77 -2.03
C LYS A 135 -8.16 14.69 -0.84
N GLY A 136 -7.30 14.28 0.11
CA GLY A 136 -6.86 15.16 1.19
C GLY A 136 -6.15 16.44 0.71
N LEU A 137 -5.53 16.39 -0.46
CA LEU A 137 -4.86 17.54 -1.11
C LEU A 137 -5.81 18.38 -1.99
N ASP A 138 -7.13 18.23 -1.85
CA ASP A 138 -8.14 18.87 -2.72
C ASP A 138 -8.04 18.44 -4.20
N MET A 139 -7.53 17.22 -4.43
CA MET A 139 -7.40 16.61 -5.76
C MET A 139 -8.23 15.32 -5.83
N GLU A 140 -9.55 15.48 -5.68
CA GLU A 140 -10.46 14.34 -5.65
C GLU A 140 -10.48 13.58 -7.00
N ILE A 141 -10.33 12.26 -6.92
CA ILE A 141 -10.46 11.35 -8.04
C ILE A 141 -11.79 10.63 -7.89
N SER A 142 -12.64 10.68 -8.91
CA SER A 142 -13.90 9.96 -8.88
C SER A 142 -13.67 8.44 -8.87
N ASP A 143 -14.51 7.71 -8.14
CA ASP A 143 -14.42 6.24 -8.04
C ASP A 143 -14.44 5.57 -9.42
N GLY A 144 -15.29 6.06 -10.32
CA GLY A 144 -15.36 5.55 -11.70
C GLY A 144 -14.05 5.75 -12.47
N PHE A 145 -13.42 6.92 -12.36
CA PHE A 145 -12.11 7.15 -12.98
C PHE A 145 -11.06 6.22 -12.37
N LEU A 146 -11.02 6.08 -11.04
CA LEU A 146 -10.04 5.25 -10.36
C LEU A 146 -10.16 3.77 -10.75
N VAL A 147 -11.38 3.24 -10.89
CA VAL A 147 -11.63 1.88 -11.37
C VAL A 147 -11.06 1.69 -12.78
N HIS A 148 -11.39 2.56 -13.72
CA HIS A 148 -10.82 2.50 -15.07
C HIS A 148 -9.30 2.64 -15.05
N PHE A 149 -8.78 3.52 -14.21
CA PHE A 149 -7.35 3.76 -14.10
C PHE A 149 -6.61 2.52 -13.60
N ILE A 150 -7.14 1.84 -12.59
CA ILE A 150 -6.62 0.56 -12.10
C ILE A 150 -6.66 -0.49 -13.21
N MET A 151 -7.73 -0.59 -13.99
CA MET A 151 -7.80 -1.52 -15.14
C MET A 151 -6.68 -1.27 -16.15
N THR A 152 -6.32 -0.01 -16.43
CA THR A 152 -5.18 0.32 -17.31
C THR A 152 -3.80 0.00 -16.70
N SER A 153 -3.74 -0.20 -15.38
CA SER A 153 -2.50 -0.56 -14.67
C SER A 153 -2.18 -2.06 -14.75
N LEU A 154 -3.16 -2.88 -15.13
CA LEU A 154 -3.01 -4.33 -15.21
C LEU A 154 -2.17 -4.74 -16.45
N PRO A 155 -1.31 -5.76 -16.32
CA PRO A 155 -0.45 -6.23 -17.40
C PRO A 155 -1.26 -6.96 -18.48
N ALA A 156 -0.60 -7.29 -19.59
CA ALA A 156 -1.21 -7.97 -20.75
C ALA A 156 -1.81 -9.35 -20.41
N SER A 157 -1.40 -10.00 -19.32
CA SER A 157 -2.02 -11.26 -18.90
C SER A 157 -3.50 -11.11 -18.50
N TYR A 158 -3.94 -9.89 -18.18
CA TYR A 158 -5.33 -9.54 -17.85
C TYR A 158 -6.13 -9.06 -19.08
N GLU A 159 -5.64 -9.23 -20.32
CA GLU A 159 -6.31 -8.64 -21.48
C GLU A 159 -7.73 -9.20 -21.69
N ALA A 160 -7.92 -10.51 -21.56
CA ALA A 160 -9.24 -11.13 -21.64
C ALA A 160 -10.20 -10.59 -20.54
N PHE A 161 -9.66 -10.34 -19.35
CA PHE A 161 -10.40 -9.75 -18.24
C PHE A 161 -10.82 -8.30 -18.53
N LYS A 162 -9.92 -7.49 -19.11
CA LYS A 162 -10.24 -6.10 -19.55
C LYS A 162 -11.33 -6.08 -20.62
N ILE A 163 -11.26 -6.99 -21.60
CA ILE A 163 -12.30 -7.12 -22.63
C ILE A 163 -13.65 -7.43 -21.99
N ASN A 164 -13.70 -8.41 -21.08
CA ASN A 164 -14.93 -8.75 -20.36
C ASN A 164 -15.49 -7.54 -19.60
N TYR A 165 -14.66 -6.83 -18.84
CA TYR A 165 -15.06 -5.60 -18.15
C TYR A 165 -15.63 -4.54 -19.12
N ASN A 166 -14.94 -4.26 -20.23
CA ASN A 166 -15.37 -3.25 -21.20
C ASN A 166 -16.70 -3.59 -21.91
N THR A 167 -17.03 -4.88 -22.01
CA THR A 167 -18.31 -5.32 -22.59
C THR A 167 -19.49 -5.22 -21.63
N GLN A 168 -19.24 -5.07 -20.33
CA GLN A 168 -20.29 -4.92 -19.33
C GLN A 168 -20.82 -3.48 -19.31
N LYS A 169 -22.14 -3.34 -19.22
CA LYS A 169 -22.80 -2.02 -19.13
C LYS A 169 -22.79 -1.46 -17.70
N GLU A 170 -22.65 -2.34 -16.71
CA GLU A 170 -22.65 -1.98 -15.30
C GLU A 170 -21.28 -1.45 -14.88
N LYS A 171 -21.29 -0.37 -14.08
CA LYS A 171 -20.06 0.18 -13.51
C LYS A 171 -19.72 -0.58 -12.25
N TRP A 172 -18.53 -1.15 -12.20
CA TRP A 172 -18.06 -1.81 -10.99
C TRP A 172 -17.75 -0.80 -9.89
N LEU A 173 -18.14 -1.16 -8.67
CA LEU A 173 -17.62 -0.54 -7.46
C LEU A 173 -16.22 -1.08 -7.13
N MET A 174 -15.48 -0.36 -6.30
CA MET A 174 -14.13 -0.77 -5.90
C MET A 174 -14.08 -2.17 -5.28
N ASN A 175 -15.08 -2.54 -4.46
CA ASN A 175 -15.16 -3.85 -3.83
C ASN A 175 -15.36 -4.97 -4.86
N GLU A 176 -16.16 -4.72 -5.90
CA GLU A 176 -16.41 -5.67 -6.99
C GLU A 176 -15.17 -5.82 -7.85
N LEU A 177 -14.51 -4.71 -8.20
CA LEU A 177 -13.23 -4.73 -8.92
C LEU A 177 -12.19 -5.59 -8.20
N ILE A 178 -12.05 -5.43 -6.88
CA ILE A 178 -11.11 -6.24 -6.08
C ILE A 178 -11.48 -7.73 -6.16
N ALA A 179 -12.75 -8.07 -5.95
CA ALA A 179 -13.21 -9.46 -5.96
C ALA A 179 -12.93 -10.13 -7.32
N MET A 180 -13.29 -9.45 -8.41
CA MET A 180 -13.13 -9.94 -9.77
C MET A 180 -11.64 -10.06 -10.17
N CYS A 181 -10.81 -9.10 -9.78
CA CYS A 181 -9.36 -9.16 -10.04
C CYS A 181 -8.69 -10.32 -9.29
N VAL A 182 -9.08 -10.57 -8.03
CA VAL A 182 -8.56 -11.70 -7.24
C VAL A 182 -8.98 -13.03 -7.84
N GLN A 183 -10.24 -13.17 -8.28
CA GLN A 183 -10.71 -14.38 -8.96
C GLN A 183 -9.92 -14.64 -10.25
N GLU A 184 -9.66 -13.59 -11.03
CA GLU A 184 -8.86 -13.68 -12.26
C GLU A 184 -7.39 -14.06 -11.96
N GLU A 185 -6.80 -13.53 -10.90
CA GLU A 185 -5.45 -13.92 -10.45
C GLU A 185 -5.38 -15.41 -10.12
N GLU A 186 -6.34 -15.94 -9.36
CA GLU A 186 -6.44 -17.37 -9.04
C GLU A 186 -6.63 -18.23 -10.29
N ARG A 187 -7.46 -17.79 -11.24
CA ARG A 187 -7.62 -18.46 -12.55
C ARG A 187 -6.28 -18.54 -13.28
N GLN A 188 -5.53 -17.43 -13.36
CA GLN A 188 -4.22 -17.40 -14.01
C GLN A 188 -3.18 -18.29 -13.30
N LYS A 189 -3.24 -18.43 -11.98
CA LYS A 189 -2.40 -19.38 -11.22
C LYS A 189 -2.71 -20.83 -11.58
N LEU A 190 -3.99 -21.17 -11.80
CA LEU A 190 -4.41 -22.52 -12.21
C LEU A 190 -4.04 -22.85 -13.66
N GLU A 191 -4.06 -21.87 -14.56
CA GLU A 191 -3.67 -22.02 -15.98
C GLU A 191 -2.15 -22.04 -16.20
N LYS A 192 -1.38 -21.57 -15.23
CA LYS A 192 0.06 -21.81 -15.14
C LYS A 192 0.31 -22.89 -14.08
N PRO A 193 -0.13 -24.14 -14.28
CA PRO A 193 0.21 -25.19 -13.33
C PRO A 193 1.72 -25.30 -13.28
N ASP A 194 2.26 -25.34 -12.07
CA ASP A 194 3.62 -25.83 -11.86
C ASP A 194 3.72 -27.16 -12.63
N VAL A 195 4.66 -27.26 -13.57
CA VAL A 195 4.75 -28.33 -14.59
C VAL A 195 4.82 -29.74 -13.96
N ALA A 196 4.92 -29.83 -12.63
CA ALA A 196 4.82 -31.02 -11.81
C ALA A 196 3.46 -31.76 -11.88
N TYR A 197 2.32 -31.09 -12.09
CA TYR A 197 1.01 -31.78 -11.96
C TYR A 197 0.56 -32.57 -13.20
N LEU A 198 1.08 -32.25 -14.38
CA LEU A 198 0.70 -32.93 -15.63
C LEU A 198 1.30 -34.35 -15.78
N MET A 199 2.23 -34.76 -14.92
CA MET A 199 2.78 -36.13 -14.93
C MET A 199 2.03 -37.13 -14.05
N ALA A 200 1.03 -36.69 -13.25
CA ALA A 200 0.31 -37.57 -12.34
C ALA A 200 -0.90 -38.31 -12.97
N THR A 201 -1.34 -37.91 -14.16
CA THR A 201 -2.48 -38.55 -14.86
C THR A 201 -2.01 -39.35 -16.07
N GLY A 202 -1.12 -40.31 -15.83
CA GLY A 202 -0.70 -41.30 -16.84
C GLY A 202 -0.70 -42.69 -16.22
N SER A 203 -1.60 -43.55 -16.71
CA SER A 203 -1.54 -45.01 -16.60
C SER A 203 -1.99 -45.66 -15.27
N LYS A 204 -3.31 -45.71 -15.03
CA LYS A 204 -3.90 -46.78 -14.19
C LYS A 204 -3.83 -48.13 -14.91
N LYS A 205 -2.88 -48.98 -14.52
CA LYS A 205 -2.90 -50.42 -14.83
C LYS A 205 -3.57 -51.18 -13.67
N ARG A 206 -4.60 -51.96 -14.02
CA ARG A 206 -5.41 -52.84 -13.15
C ARG A 206 -4.54 -53.89 -12.42
N LYS A 207 -4.88 -54.18 -11.15
CA LYS A 207 -5.05 -55.56 -10.64
C LYS A 207 -5.79 -55.61 -9.29
N ASN A 208 -6.54 -56.71 -9.13
CA ASN A 208 -7.66 -57.00 -8.22
C ASN A 208 -7.31 -57.27 -6.75
N ASN A 209 -8.35 -57.13 -5.90
CA ASN A 209 -8.78 -57.91 -4.70
C ASN A 209 -7.73 -58.31 -3.64
N THR A 210 -7.95 -58.24 -2.32
CA THR A 210 -9.18 -58.40 -1.53
C THR A 210 -8.96 -57.95 -0.07
N HIS A 211 -9.98 -57.33 0.52
CA HIS A 211 -10.42 -57.31 1.93
C HIS A 211 -9.52 -56.98 3.15
N LYS A 212 -9.96 -55.91 3.87
CA LYS A 212 -10.31 -55.77 5.32
C LYS A 212 -9.21 -56.09 6.36
N ASN A 213 -8.93 -55.30 7.40
CA ASN A 213 -9.77 -54.42 8.22
C ASN A 213 -8.94 -53.36 8.99
N ALA A 214 -9.66 -52.31 9.36
CA ALA A 214 -9.39 -51.20 10.27
C ALA A 214 -8.55 -51.48 11.54
N SER A 215 -7.79 -50.48 12.01
CA SER A 215 -8.20 -49.61 13.14
C SER A 215 -7.06 -48.77 13.74
N LYS A 216 -7.46 -47.59 14.26
CA LYS A 216 -6.87 -46.77 15.35
C LYS A 216 -5.78 -45.71 15.06
N VAL A 217 -6.26 -44.46 15.14
CA VAL A 217 -5.63 -43.18 15.54
C VAL A 217 -5.22 -43.24 17.04
N PRO A 218 -4.50 -42.29 17.72
CA PRO A 218 -3.66 -41.11 17.36
C PRO A 218 -2.29 -41.04 18.11
N LYS A 219 -1.61 -39.86 18.00
CA LYS A 219 -0.59 -39.23 18.89
C LYS A 219 0.87 -39.66 18.63
N SER A 220 1.91 -38.82 18.72
CA SER A 220 2.10 -37.45 19.23
C SER A 220 3.52 -36.96 18.91
N ASN A 221 3.71 -35.64 18.87
CA ASN A 221 4.86 -34.83 19.31
C ASN A 221 6.31 -35.10 18.82
N ALA A 222 6.87 -33.99 18.33
CA ALA A 222 8.17 -33.41 18.67
C ALA A 222 9.47 -34.06 18.15
N GLY A 223 10.41 -33.18 17.83
CA GLY A 223 11.84 -33.49 17.91
C GLY A 223 12.59 -33.32 16.60
N ALA A 224 13.23 -32.16 16.46
CA ALA A 224 14.32 -31.94 15.52
C ALA A 224 15.44 -32.97 15.73
N SER A 225 16.08 -33.45 14.66
CA SER A 225 17.51 -33.22 14.41
C SER A 225 18.02 -34.03 13.20
N SER A 226 18.99 -33.40 12.56
CA SER A 226 19.85 -33.85 11.47
C SER A 226 20.44 -35.25 11.62
N SER A 227 20.46 -36.01 10.52
CA SER A 227 21.72 -36.47 9.91
C SER A 227 21.49 -37.31 8.66
N SER A 228 22.22 -36.93 7.60
CA SER A 228 22.98 -37.82 6.73
C SER A 228 22.44 -39.25 6.53
N ASN A 229 21.95 -39.54 5.32
CA ASN A 229 22.44 -40.73 4.64
C ASN A 229 22.36 -40.65 3.10
N ASN A 230 23.48 -41.08 2.53
CA ASN A 230 23.76 -41.36 1.13
C ASN A 230 22.59 -42.04 0.40
N SER A 231 22.20 -41.49 -0.74
CA SER A 231 21.61 -42.28 -1.82
C SER A 231 22.11 -41.75 -3.16
N ASN A 232 22.59 -42.68 -3.99
CA ASN A 232 23.12 -42.48 -5.34
C ASN A 232 22.07 -41.90 -6.30
N GLY A 233 21.70 -40.64 -6.10
CA GLY A 233 20.91 -39.86 -7.04
C GLY A 233 21.80 -39.40 -8.19
N LYS A 234 21.37 -39.64 -9.44
CA LYS A 234 22.05 -39.12 -10.64
C LYS A 234 22.32 -37.62 -10.46
N PRO A 235 23.54 -37.11 -10.78
CA PRO A 235 23.91 -35.73 -10.52
C PRO A 235 22.90 -34.78 -11.17
N TYR A 236 22.35 -33.84 -10.39
CA TYR A 236 21.33 -32.90 -10.85
C TYR A 236 21.88 -31.47 -10.88
N CYS A 237 21.65 -30.78 -11.99
CA CYS A 237 22.08 -29.41 -12.19
C CYS A 237 21.03 -28.44 -11.64
N LYS A 238 21.38 -27.64 -10.62
CA LYS A 238 20.46 -26.65 -10.03
C LYS A 238 20.17 -25.45 -10.94
N PHE A 239 20.98 -25.22 -11.98
CA PHE A 239 20.80 -24.11 -12.91
C PHE A 239 19.82 -24.47 -14.03
N CYS A 240 20.15 -25.46 -14.87
CA CYS A 240 19.30 -25.88 -15.98
C CYS A 240 18.27 -26.94 -15.59
N ARG A 241 18.28 -27.42 -14.34
CA ARG A 241 17.35 -28.43 -13.79
C ARG A 241 17.38 -29.80 -14.50
N LYS A 242 18.46 -30.11 -15.23
CA LYS A 242 18.68 -31.41 -15.90
C LYS A 242 19.51 -32.37 -15.03
N VAL A 243 19.19 -33.67 -15.11
CA VAL A 243 19.98 -34.76 -14.52
C VAL A 243 21.14 -35.17 -15.45
N GLY A 244 22.23 -35.68 -14.90
CA GLY A 244 23.44 -36.10 -15.62
C GLY A 244 24.69 -35.25 -15.38
N HIS A 245 24.57 -34.04 -14.81
CA HIS A 245 25.71 -33.16 -14.50
C HIS A 245 25.42 -32.23 -13.30
N LYS A 246 26.46 -31.68 -12.67
CA LYS A 246 26.30 -30.67 -11.61
C LYS A 246 26.34 -29.27 -12.23
N GLN A 247 25.83 -28.26 -11.52
CA GLN A 247 25.78 -26.87 -12.01
C GLN A 247 27.14 -26.33 -12.52
N LYS A 248 28.24 -26.71 -11.87
CA LYS A 248 29.60 -26.35 -12.30
C LYS A 248 29.95 -26.85 -13.72
N ASP A 249 29.34 -27.95 -14.16
CA ASP A 249 29.59 -28.60 -15.44
C ASP A 249 28.50 -28.27 -16.47
N CYS A 250 27.61 -27.32 -16.17
CA CYS A 250 26.47 -26.95 -17.01
C CYS A 250 26.90 -25.96 -18.12
N PRO A 251 26.71 -26.29 -19.42
CA PRO A 251 27.01 -25.38 -20.52
C PRO A 251 26.23 -24.06 -20.43
N ASP A 252 24.93 -24.15 -20.16
CA ASP A 252 24.03 -22.99 -20.05
C ASP A 252 24.48 -22.04 -18.92
N PHE A 253 25.00 -22.58 -17.81
CA PHE A 253 25.50 -21.78 -16.70
C PHE A 253 26.79 -21.04 -17.06
N LYS A 254 27.70 -21.69 -17.78
CA LYS A 254 28.95 -21.07 -18.24
C LYS A 254 28.68 -19.96 -19.26
N GLU A 255 27.74 -20.19 -20.17
CA GLU A 255 27.33 -19.17 -21.15
C GLU A 255 26.61 -17.99 -20.48
N TRP A 256 25.79 -18.25 -19.46
CA TRP A 256 25.14 -17.20 -18.66
C TRP A 256 26.14 -16.33 -17.90
N LEU A 257 27.22 -16.93 -17.35
CA LEU A 257 28.31 -16.18 -16.71
C LEU A 257 29.07 -15.31 -17.71
N ALA A 258 29.38 -15.85 -18.89
CA ALA A 258 30.06 -15.12 -19.97
C ALA A 258 29.25 -13.92 -20.46
N LYS A 259 27.92 -14.08 -20.66
CA LYS A 259 27.01 -12.97 -21.04
C LYS A 259 26.90 -11.87 -19.98
N ARG A 260 27.24 -12.18 -18.72
CA ARG A 260 27.22 -11.22 -17.60
C ARG A 260 28.61 -10.68 -17.23
N GLY A 261 29.66 -11.06 -17.96
CA GLY A 261 31.04 -10.65 -17.68
C GLY A 261 31.58 -11.19 -16.36
N ILE A 262 30.99 -12.26 -15.81
CA ILE A 262 31.40 -12.84 -14.53
C ILE A 262 32.46 -13.93 -14.82
N PRO A 263 33.71 -13.79 -14.34
CA PRO A 263 34.74 -14.78 -14.58
C PRO A 263 34.41 -16.11 -13.86
N TYR A 264 34.38 -17.20 -14.61
CA TYR A 264 34.13 -18.53 -14.06
C TYR A 264 35.42 -19.09 -13.43
N ASN A 265 35.38 -19.32 -12.11
CA ASN A 265 36.48 -19.98 -11.40
C ASN A 265 36.12 -21.47 -11.12
N PRO A 266 36.77 -22.44 -11.80
CA PRO A 266 36.52 -23.88 -11.60
C PRO A 266 36.96 -24.40 -10.23
N GLU A 267 37.71 -23.62 -9.44
CA GLU A 267 38.29 -24.02 -8.16
C GLU A 267 37.58 -23.41 -6.94
N ALA A 268 36.55 -22.59 -7.14
CA ALA A 268 35.76 -22.00 -6.05
C ALA A 268 35.08 -23.11 -5.23
N GLY A 269 35.68 -23.47 -4.09
CA GLY A 269 35.21 -24.51 -3.18
C GLY A 269 36.18 -25.68 -2.93
N LYS A 270 37.37 -25.71 -3.57
CA LYS A 270 38.43 -26.63 -3.12
C LYS A 270 39.11 -26.05 -1.89
N LYS A 271 39.01 -26.73 -0.73
CA LYS A 271 39.87 -26.41 0.42
C LYS A 271 41.33 -26.53 -0.02
N PRO A 272 42.23 -25.62 0.38
CA PRO A 272 43.64 -25.75 0.07
C PRO A 272 44.16 -27.07 0.65
N LYS A 273 44.86 -27.85 -0.18
CA LYS A 273 45.70 -28.93 0.31
C LYS A 273 46.98 -28.26 0.79
N ASN A 274 47.15 -28.15 2.11
CA ASN A 274 48.42 -27.71 2.68
C ASN A 274 49.44 -28.87 2.68
N PRO A 275 50.75 -28.53 2.69
CA PRO A 275 51.87 -29.38 2.27
C PRO A 275 52.17 -30.56 3.21
#